data_AF-F9VS49-F1
#
_entry.id   AF-F9VS49-F1
#
_cell.length_a   1.000
_cell.length_b   1.000
_cell.length_c   1.000
_cell.angle_alpha   90.00
_cell.angle_beta   90.00
_cell.angle_gamma   90.00
#
_symmetry.space_group_name_H-M   'P 1'
#
loop_
_entity.id
_entity.type
_entity.pdbx_description
1 polymer ?
#
loop_
_entity_poly.entity_id
_entity_poly.type
_entity_poly.pdbx_seq_one_letter_code
_entity_poly.pdbx_strand_id
1 'polypeptide(L)'
;MTDLTSRVCVWCSSTGDIAEFRGEPRCGRCRTAEQTIAVAREFVGLYGLRPLGGSLASEDEEEHEHRVAAREARALLNQTRSHTPPRTKSRTGQRVTTRTTTTAPKASTKAPATRTQNDKSGVTRPDRAELMSRAENLLAQLAEIEERLAIAQKDSGLSGKAKVSDLTAKRDSVLRTLAALEKANRALEPA
;
A
#
# COMPACT_ATOMS: atom_id res chain seq x y z
N MET A 1 -33.59 -28.97 25.84
CA MET A 1 -33.01 -27.64 26.09
C MET A 1 -32.64 -27.04 24.76
N THR A 2 -33.42 -26.09 24.26
CA THR A 2 -33.16 -25.45 22.96
C THR A 2 -32.00 -24.48 23.12
N ASP A 3 -30.93 -24.72 22.36
CA ASP A 3 -29.72 -23.92 22.28
C ASP A 3 -30.04 -22.46 21.90
N LEU A 4 -30.15 -21.60 22.92
CA LEU A 4 -30.38 -20.16 22.78
C LEU A 4 -29.12 -19.45 22.24
N THR A 5 -27.94 -20.05 22.40
CA THR A 5 -26.68 -19.52 21.87
C THR A 5 -26.63 -19.53 20.35
N SER A 6 -27.31 -20.47 19.70
CA SER A 6 -27.47 -20.47 18.23
C SER A 6 -28.39 -19.35 17.69
N ARG A 7 -29.01 -18.55 18.57
CA ARG A 7 -29.97 -17.49 18.20
C ARG A 7 -29.47 -16.06 18.47
N VAL A 8 -28.30 -15.89 19.07
CA VAL A 8 -27.73 -14.57 19.44
C VAL A 8 -26.29 -14.43 18.99
N CYS A 9 -25.91 -13.22 18.58
CA CYS A 9 -24.58 -12.95 18.04
C CYS A 9 -23.58 -13.02 19.18
N VAL A 10 -22.55 -13.85 19.05
CA VAL A 10 -21.53 -14.03 20.09
C VAL A 10 -20.75 -12.73 20.36
N TRP A 11 -20.73 -11.78 19.42
CA TRP A 11 -20.01 -10.51 19.57
C TRP A 11 -20.83 -9.39 20.22
N CYS A 12 -22.05 -9.15 19.72
CA CYS A 12 -22.87 -8.02 20.13
C CYS A 12 -24.18 -8.43 20.83
N SER A 13 -24.41 -9.72 21.01
CA SER A 13 -25.64 -10.30 21.58
C SER A 13 -26.94 -9.95 20.82
N SER A 14 -26.84 -9.35 19.63
CA SER A 14 -28.01 -9.08 18.77
C SER A 14 -28.63 -10.38 18.27
N THR A 15 -29.95 -10.41 18.15
CA THR A 15 -30.72 -11.49 17.50
C THR A 15 -30.95 -11.24 16.01
N GLY A 16 -30.60 -10.05 15.49
CA GLY A 16 -30.81 -9.67 14.10
C GLY A 16 -29.89 -10.43 13.12
N ASP A 17 -30.42 -10.81 11.97
CA ASP A 17 -29.74 -11.41 10.80
C ASP A 17 -29.03 -12.77 11.04
N ILE A 18 -29.10 -13.36 12.24
CA ILE A 18 -28.47 -14.67 12.52
C ILE A 18 -29.25 -15.80 11.85
N ALA A 19 -30.57 -15.63 11.72
CA ALA A 19 -31.44 -16.61 11.10
C ALA A 19 -31.16 -16.79 9.59
N GLU A 20 -30.60 -15.77 8.92
CA GLU A 20 -30.20 -15.84 7.51
C GLU A 20 -28.90 -16.62 7.32
N PHE A 21 -27.98 -16.58 8.29
CA PHE A 21 -26.68 -17.25 8.25
C PHE A 21 -26.65 -18.52 9.10
N ARG A 22 -27.68 -19.38 8.97
CA ARG A 22 -27.92 -20.59 9.77
C ARG A 22 -26.63 -21.38 10.08
N GLY A 23 -26.07 -21.19 11.27
CA GLY A 23 -24.87 -21.88 11.76
C GLY A 23 -23.69 -20.97 12.12
N GLU A 24 -23.69 -19.70 11.71
CA GLU A 24 -22.62 -18.77 12.05
C GLU A 24 -22.78 -18.14 13.45
N PRO A 25 -21.67 -17.95 14.21
CA PRO A 25 -21.70 -17.37 15.56
C PRO A 25 -21.90 -15.85 15.57
N ARG A 26 -21.96 -15.16 14.42
CA ARG A 26 -22.03 -13.70 14.33
C ARG A 26 -23.14 -13.24 13.39
N CYS A 27 -23.82 -12.15 13.76
CA CYS A 27 -24.81 -11.51 12.89
C CYS A 27 -24.14 -10.86 11.67
N GLY A 28 -24.94 -10.63 10.62
CA GLY A 28 -24.50 -10.03 9.35
C GLY A 28 -23.70 -8.74 9.55
N ARG A 29 -24.18 -7.82 10.39
CA ARG A 29 -23.47 -6.57 10.69
C ARG A 29 -22.07 -6.75 11.27
N CYS A 30 -21.90 -7.66 12.24
CA CYS A 30 -20.57 -7.92 12.82
C CYS A 30 -19.66 -8.59 11.79
N ARG A 31 -20.22 -9.50 10.99
CA ARG A 31 -19.50 -10.19 9.92
C ARG A 31 -19.00 -9.22 8.85
N THR A 32 -19.86 -8.31 8.39
CA THR A 32 -19.49 -7.28 7.41
C THR A 32 -18.34 -6.43 7.93
N ALA A 33 -18.40 -5.97 9.18
CA ALA A 33 -17.30 -5.19 9.77
C ALA A 33 -16.00 -6.00 9.87
N GLU A 34 -16.05 -7.27 10.25
CA GLU A 34 -14.87 -8.14 10.27
C GLU A 34 -14.30 -8.38 8.87
N GLN A 35 -15.17 -8.57 7.87
CA GLN A 35 -14.79 -8.73 6.48
C GLN A 35 -14.14 -7.46 5.94
N THR A 36 -14.66 -6.27 6.23
CA THR A 36 -14.03 -4.98 5.89
C THR A 36 -12.63 -4.88 6.47
N ILE A 37 -12.42 -5.30 7.73
CA ILE A 37 -11.08 -5.31 8.34
C ILE A 37 -10.16 -6.32 7.66
N ALA A 38 -10.67 -7.50 7.28
CA ALA A 38 -9.89 -8.52 6.59
C ALA A 38 -9.44 -8.05 5.21
N VAL A 39 -10.35 -7.50 4.39
CA VAL A 39 -10.04 -6.93 3.07
C VAL A 39 -8.98 -5.83 3.18
N ALA A 40 -9.11 -4.92 4.14
CA ALA A 40 -8.11 -3.89 4.34
C ALA A 40 -6.74 -4.44 4.78
N ARG A 41 -6.70 -5.55 5.53
CA ARG A 41 -5.43 -6.22 5.92
C ARG A 41 -4.78 -6.88 4.71
N GLU A 42 -5.58 -7.53 3.88
CA GLU A 42 -5.12 -8.16 2.64
C GLU A 42 -4.54 -7.12 1.69
N PHE A 43 -5.25 -6.01 1.46
CA PHE A 43 -4.75 -4.88 0.67
C PHE A 43 -3.39 -4.39 1.17
N VAL A 44 -3.30 -4.07 2.46
CA VAL A 44 -2.03 -3.60 3.07
C VAL A 44 -0.92 -4.63 2.93
N GLY A 45 -1.23 -5.93 3.05
CA GLY A 45 -0.26 -7.02 2.88
C GLY A 45 0.21 -7.17 1.43
N LEU A 46 -0.72 -7.10 0.47
CA LEU A 46 -0.45 -7.23 -0.96
C LEU A 46 0.52 -6.17 -1.48
N TYR A 47 0.36 -4.92 -0.99
CA TYR A 47 1.19 -3.79 -1.40
C TYR A 47 2.38 -3.53 -0.48
N GLY A 48 2.63 -4.37 0.54
CA GLY A 48 3.74 -4.20 1.48
C GLY A 48 3.65 -2.91 2.32
N LEU A 49 2.43 -2.40 2.52
CA LEU A 49 2.17 -1.15 3.21
C LEU A 49 2.28 -1.31 4.73
N ARG A 50 2.31 -0.17 5.43
CA ARG A 50 2.33 -0.18 6.91
C ARG A 50 1.05 -0.84 7.46
N PRO A 51 1.14 -1.75 8.46
CA PRO A 51 -0.01 -2.38 9.08
C PRO A 51 -1.11 -1.42 9.57
N LEU A 52 -2.35 -1.88 9.50
CA LEU A 52 -3.53 -1.15 9.96
C LEU A 52 -3.51 -0.92 11.49
N GLY A 53 -3.86 0.29 11.92
CA GLY A 53 -3.89 0.68 13.35
C GLY A 53 -2.82 1.72 13.71
N GLY A 54 -1.90 2.02 12.78
CA GLY A 54 -1.07 3.22 12.84
C GLY A 54 -1.80 4.48 12.33
N SER A 55 -1.07 5.36 11.66
CA SER A 55 -1.62 6.57 11.03
C SER A 55 -2.63 6.26 9.92
N LEU A 56 -3.59 7.19 9.70
CA LEU A 56 -4.43 7.25 8.50
C LEU A 56 -3.74 8.00 7.34
N ALA A 57 -2.61 8.66 7.61
CA ALA A 57 -1.87 9.38 6.59
C ALA A 57 -1.39 8.40 5.52
N SER A 58 -1.87 8.63 4.31
CA SER A 58 -1.55 7.95 3.07
C SER A 58 -1.47 9.01 1.97
N GLU A 59 -0.57 8.83 1.02
CA GLU A 59 -0.51 9.66 -0.19
C GLU A 59 -1.38 9.07 -1.32
N ASP A 60 -1.80 7.81 -1.17
CA ASP A 60 -2.72 7.11 -2.07
C ASP A 60 -4.14 7.06 -1.49
N GLU A 61 -5.13 7.43 -2.30
CA GLU A 61 -6.54 7.54 -1.88
C GLU A 61 -7.15 6.15 -1.59
N GLU A 62 -6.83 5.12 -2.38
CA GLU A 62 -7.35 3.77 -2.17
C GLU A 62 -6.83 3.17 -0.86
N GLU A 63 -5.54 3.36 -0.56
CA GLU A 63 -4.98 3.05 0.76
C GLU A 63 -5.70 3.82 1.87
N HIS A 64 -5.99 5.11 1.67
CA HIS A 64 -6.69 5.92 2.66
C HIS A 64 -8.09 5.36 2.94
N GLU A 65 -8.85 5.02 1.91
CA GLU A 65 -10.17 4.40 2.02
C GLU A 65 -10.11 3.08 2.82
N HIS A 66 -9.15 2.20 2.52
CA HIS A 66 -8.97 0.96 3.28
C HIS A 66 -8.62 1.20 4.75
N ARG A 67 -7.79 2.21 5.04
CA ARG A 67 -7.43 2.59 6.42
C ARG A 67 -8.62 3.15 7.19
N VAL A 68 -9.42 4.01 6.56
CA VAL A 68 -10.63 4.61 7.15
C VAL A 68 -11.69 3.54 7.38
N ALA A 69 -12.02 2.75 6.36
CA ALA A 69 -13.01 1.67 6.46
C ALA A 69 -12.64 0.66 7.55
N ALA A 70 -11.37 0.28 7.67
CA ALA A 70 -10.91 -0.60 8.75
C ALA A 70 -11.03 0.05 10.14
N ARG A 71 -10.77 1.36 10.25
CA ARG A 71 -10.92 2.10 11.51
C ARG A 71 -12.39 2.16 11.93
N GLU A 72 -13.27 2.50 11.02
CA GLU A 72 -14.71 2.59 11.26
C GLU A 72 -15.31 1.24 11.61
N ALA A 73 -14.95 0.18 10.87
CA ALA A 73 -15.36 -1.18 11.18
C ALA A 73 -14.89 -1.63 12.57
N ARG A 74 -13.64 -1.31 12.96
CA ARG A 74 -13.13 -1.57 14.32
C ARG A 74 -13.91 -0.77 15.37
N ALA A 75 -14.21 0.50 15.09
CA ALA A 75 -15.01 1.34 15.98
C ALA A 75 -16.41 0.76 16.19
N LEU A 76 -17.07 0.32 15.11
CA LEU A 76 -18.37 -0.32 15.16
C LEU A 76 -18.33 -1.62 15.97
N LEU A 77 -17.34 -2.48 15.75
CA LEU A 77 -17.17 -3.71 16.53
C LEU A 77 -16.93 -3.40 18.01
N ASN A 78 -16.09 -2.42 18.33
CA ASN A 78 -15.81 -2.03 19.71
C ASN A 78 -17.05 -1.42 20.39
N GLN A 79 -17.83 -0.61 19.69
CA GLN A 79 -19.05 0.02 20.20
C GLN A 79 -20.15 -1.00 20.47
N THR A 80 -20.27 -2.02 19.61
CA THR A 80 -21.33 -3.04 19.70
C THR A 80 -20.99 -4.22 20.59
N ARG A 81 -19.73 -4.33 21.04
CA ARG A 81 -19.26 -5.48 21.82
C ARG A 81 -20.06 -5.60 23.11
N SER A 82 -20.78 -6.71 23.28
CA SER A 82 -21.62 -6.94 24.46
C SER A 82 -20.83 -7.37 25.69
N HIS A 83 -19.66 -7.99 25.49
CA HIS A 83 -18.77 -8.38 26.59
C HIS A 83 -17.38 -7.76 26.40
N THR A 84 -17.11 -6.68 27.11
CA THR A 84 -15.75 -6.19 27.33
C THR A 84 -15.14 -7.04 28.45
N PRO A 85 -14.12 -7.88 28.20
CA PRO A 85 -13.39 -8.49 29.31
C PRO A 85 -12.84 -7.37 30.19
N PRO A 86 -12.87 -7.51 31.52
CA PRO A 86 -12.40 -6.46 32.41
C PRO A 86 -10.96 -6.11 32.04
N ARG A 87 -10.71 -4.83 31.73
CA ARG A 87 -9.35 -4.32 31.57
C ARG A 87 -8.66 -4.52 32.92
N THR A 88 -7.80 -5.53 33.04
CA THR A 88 -6.79 -5.55 34.08
C THR A 88 -6.05 -4.22 33.97
N LYS A 89 -6.16 -3.39 35.01
CA LYS A 89 -5.53 -2.07 35.09
C LYS A 89 -4.01 -2.26 35.03
N SER A 90 -3.44 -2.40 33.84
CA SER A 90 -2.00 -2.21 33.65
C SER A 90 -1.76 -0.71 33.84
N ARG A 91 -1.22 -0.41 35.02
CA ARG A 91 -0.84 0.89 35.51
C ARG A 91 -0.09 1.69 34.44
N THR A 92 -0.69 2.82 34.10
CA THR A 92 -0.09 4.12 33.75
C THR A 92 1.45 4.17 33.66
N GLY A 93 1.92 4.56 32.47
CA GLY A 93 2.97 5.57 32.32
C GLY A 93 4.42 5.12 32.44
N GLN A 94 5.09 4.97 31.29
CA GLN A 94 6.47 5.43 31.19
C GLN A 94 6.79 5.86 29.74
N ARG A 95 6.52 7.14 29.49
CA ARG A 95 7.16 7.91 28.42
C ARG A 95 8.54 8.27 28.95
N VAL A 96 9.60 7.63 28.44
CA VAL A 96 10.99 8.07 28.67
C VAL A 96 11.68 8.21 27.33
N THR A 97 11.73 9.45 26.88
CA THR A 97 12.75 9.98 25.97
C THR A 97 13.87 10.57 26.82
N THR A 98 15.03 9.92 26.85
CA THR A 98 16.37 10.45 27.23
C THR A 98 17.36 9.42 26.68
N ARG A 99 18.06 9.63 25.56
CA ARG A 99 19.27 10.45 25.37
C ARG A 99 20.31 10.28 26.49
N THR A 100 21.31 9.45 26.22
CA THR A 100 22.63 9.45 26.91
C THR A 100 23.62 8.88 25.88
N THR A 101 24.21 9.68 25.01
CA THR A 101 25.55 10.29 25.15
C THR A 101 26.51 9.46 26.01
N THR A 102 27.35 8.67 25.34
CA THR A 102 28.67 8.28 25.87
C THR A 102 29.72 8.82 24.90
N THR A 103 30.25 9.98 25.27
CA THR A 103 31.53 10.51 24.79
C THR A 103 32.61 10.09 25.79
N ALA A 104 33.78 9.65 25.30
CA ALA A 104 35.13 10.13 25.64
C ALA A 104 36.21 9.11 25.15
N PRO A 105 37.52 9.45 25.07
CA PRO A 105 38.15 9.78 23.78
C PRO A 105 39.55 9.13 23.58
N LYS A 106 40.16 9.38 22.41
CA LYS A 106 41.60 9.36 22.01
C LYS A 106 41.78 8.57 20.72
N ALA A 107 42.65 8.93 19.78
CA ALA A 107 43.37 10.15 19.46
C ALA A 107 43.84 10.00 18.00
N SER A 108 43.88 11.13 17.30
CA SER A 108 44.52 11.47 16.03
C SER A 108 45.46 10.45 15.35
N THR A 109 45.28 10.28 14.03
CA THR A 109 46.30 10.65 13.04
C THR A 109 45.71 10.81 11.64
N LYS A 110 46.33 11.70 10.86
CA LYS A 110 45.89 12.31 9.60
C LYS A 110 46.07 11.39 8.37
N ALA A 111 45.05 11.46 7.48
CA ALA A 111 45.08 11.66 6.01
C ALA A 111 45.87 10.68 5.08
N PRO A 112 45.73 10.80 3.74
CA PRO A 112 44.52 10.62 2.93
C PRO A 112 44.77 9.63 1.77
N ALA A 113 43.78 8.83 1.34
CA ALA A 113 43.92 8.07 0.09
C ALA A 113 42.58 7.61 -0.50
N THR A 114 42.32 8.16 -1.69
CA THR A 114 41.80 7.47 -2.87
C THR A 114 40.34 7.03 -2.89
N ARG A 115 39.55 7.92 -3.51
CA ARG A 115 38.43 7.66 -4.44
C ARG A 115 38.49 6.25 -5.04
N THR A 116 37.51 5.42 -4.71
CA THR A 116 37.19 4.24 -5.53
C THR A 116 35.74 4.37 -5.95
N GLN A 117 35.56 4.80 -7.21
CA GLN A 117 34.30 4.64 -7.92
C GLN A 117 33.99 3.14 -7.95
N ASN A 118 32.83 2.76 -7.45
CA ASN A 118 32.31 1.41 -7.57
C ASN A 118 31.78 1.25 -8.99
N ASP A 119 32.70 1.02 -9.93
CA ASP A 119 32.39 0.62 -11.29
C ASP A 119 32.02 -0.87 -11.24
N LYS A 120 30.71 -1.13 -11.18
CA LYS A 120 30.13 -2.47 -11.24
C LYS A 120 28.93 -2.45 -12.17
N SER A 121 29.21 -2.54 -13.47
CA SER A 121 28.67 -3.59 -14.33
C SER A 121 29.16 -3.34 -15.76
N GLY A 122 29.79 -4.35 -16.36
CA GLY A 122 30.14 -4.38 -17.78
C GLY A 122 28.89 -4.46 -18.66
N VAL A 123 28.06 -3.41 -18.62
CA VAL A 123 26.99 -3.18 -19.58
C VAL A 123 27.59 -2.30 -20.66
N THR A 124 27.86 -2.87 -21.83
CA THR A 124 28.22 -2.10 -23.02
C THR A 124 27.20 -0.98 -23.20
N ARG A 125 27.67 0.26 -23.35
CA ARG A 125 26.78 1.42 -23.60
C ARG A 125 25.97 1.09 -24.88
N PRO A 126 24.62 1.11 -24.82
CA PRO A 126 23.79 0.85 -25.99
C PRO A 126 24.17 1.80 -27.12
N ASP A 127 24.26 1.26 -28.34
CA ASP A 127 24.54 2.08 -29.51
C ASP A 127 23.32 2.95 -29.88
N ARG A 128 23.51 3.91 -30.80
CA ARG A 128 22.44 4.83 -31.20
C ARG A 128 21.27 4.11 -31.88
N ALA A 129 21.54 3.04 -32.64
CA ALA A 129 20.49 2.29 -33.34
C ALA A 129 19.61 1.51 -32.35
N GLU A 130 20.21 0.90 -31.33
CA GLU A 130 19.52 0.23 -30.23
C GLU A 130 18.67 1.21 -29.42
N LEU A 131 19.17 2.43 -29.16
CA LEU A 131 18.40 3.46 -28.47
C LEU A 131 17.18 3.91 -29.29
N MET A 132 17.31 4.07 -30.60
CA MET A 132 16.18 4.40 -31.49
C MET A 132 15.16 3.26 -31.54
N SER A 133 15.60 2.01 -31.70
CA SER A 133 14.70 0.84 -31.69
C SER A 133 13.93 0.71 -30.37
N ARG A 134 14.59 0.97 -29.23
CA ARG A 134 13.92 1.00 -27.92
C ARG A 134 12.92 2.15 -27.81
N ALA A 135 13.25 3.33 -28.35
CA ALA A 135 12.33 4.47 -28.38
C ALA A 135 11.09 4.18 -29.24
N GLU A 136 11.26 3.60 -30.43
CA GLU A 136 10.15 3.19 -31.30
C GLU A 136 9.23 2.17 -30.62
N ASN A 137 9.80 1.16 -29.96
CA ASN A 137 9.01 0.18 -29.21
C ASN A 137 8.25 0.82 -28.04
N LEU A 138 8.87 1.74 -27.31
CA LEU A 138 8.20 2.49 -26.23
C LEU A 138 7.10 3.41 -26.75
N LEU A 139 7.25 4.00 -27.93
CA LEU A 139 6.21 4.81 -28.57
C LEU A 139 5.02 3.94 -29.01
N ALA A 140 5.28 2.74 -29.55
CA ALA A 140 4.22 1.78 -29.86
C ALA A 140 3.46 1.32 -28.60
N GLN A 141 4.19 1.04 -27.52
CA GLN A 141 3.58 0.73 -26.22
C GLN A 141 2.77 1.90 -25.66
N LEU A 142 3.23 3.14 -25.85
CA LEU A 142 2.50 4.33 -25.42
C LEU A 142 1.15 4.44 -26.15
N ALA A 143 1.14 4.24 -27.47
CA ALA A 143 -0.10 4.25 -28.27
C ALA A 143 -1.09 3.17 -27.81
N GLU A 144 -0.60 1.95 -27.53
CA GLU A 144 -1.43 0.86 -27.00
C GLU A 144 -2.02 1.20 -25.62
N ILE A 145 -1.24 1.84 -24.74
CA ILE A 145 -1.73 2.29 -23.42
C ILE A 145 -2.81 3.35 -23.58
N GLU A 146 -2.65 4.30 -24.50
CA GLU A 146 -3.63 5.35 -24.78
C GLU A 146 -4.94 4.79 -25.34
N GLU A 147 -4.89 3.79 -26.22
CA GLU A 147 -6.09 3.09 -26.69
C GLU A 147 -6.82 2.37 -25.55
N ARG A 148 -6.07 1.65 -24.70
CA ARG A 148 -6.63 0.96 -23.52
C ARG A 148 -7.21 1.96 -22.52
N LEU A 149 -6.63 3.14 -22.37
CA LEU A 149 -7.19 4.23 -21.55
C LEU A 149 -8.53 4.70 -22.10
N ALA A 150 -8.64 4.91 -23.41
CA ALA A 150 -9.88 5.34 -24.05
C ALA A 150 -11.00 4.30 -23.90
N ILE A 151 -10.67 3.01 -23.84
CA ILE A 151 -11.62 1.93 -23.54
C ILE A 151 -11.99 1.96 -22.05
N ALA A 152 -11.01 2.00 -21.15
CA ALA A 152 -11.23 1.96 -19.71
C ALA A 152 -12.01 3.17 -19.18
N GLN A 153 -11.88 4.35 -19.81
CA GLN A 153 -12.65 5.55 -19.48
C GLN A 153 -14.16 5.41 -19.78
N LYS A 154 -14.55 4.52 -20.69
CA LYS A 154 -15.97 4.24 -20.98
C LYS A 154 -16.61 3.37 -19.89
N ASP A 155 -15.81 2.64 -19.12
CA ASP A 155 -16.25 1.84 -17.98
C ASP A 155 -16.26 2.71 -16.71
N SER A 156 -17.42 3.28 -16.36
CA SER A 156 -17.57 4.19 -15.21
C SER A 156 -17.57 3.50 -13.83
N GLY A 157 -17.41 2.17 -13.78
CA GLY A 157 -17.34 1.39 -12.54
C GLY A 157 -15.99 1.48 -11.83
N LEU A 158 -15.94 1.03 -10.57
CA LEU A 158 -14.71 0.99 -9.74
C LEU A 158 -13.55 0.26 -10.45
N SER A 159 -13.83 -0.86 -11.10
CA SER A 159 -12.82 -1.60 -11.88
C SER A 159 -12.28 -0.78 -13.05
N GLY A 160 -13.11 0.03 -13.70
CA GLY A 160 -12.68 0.92 -14.78
C GLY A 160 -11.79 2.05 -14.26
N LYS A 161 -12.14 2.64 -13.12
CA LYS A 161 -11.31 3.67 -12.46
C LYS A 161 -9.92 3.15 -12.04
N ALA A 162 -9.84 1.96 -11.44
CA ALA A 162 -8.56 1.33 -11.10
C ALA A 162 -7.71 1.08 -12.36
N LYS A 163 -8.32 0.54 -13.43
CA LYS A 163 -7.63 0.35 -14.72
C LYS A 163 -7.14 1.67 -15.32
N VAL A 164 -7.92 2.75 -15.24
CA VAL A 164 -7.50 4.08 -15.70
C VAL A 164 -6.30 4.59 -14.90
N SER A 165 -6.31 4.43 -13.57
CA SER A 165 -5.18 4.80 -12.70
C SER A 165 -3.91 4.03 -13.08
N ASP A 166 -3.99 2.70 -13.18
CA ASP A 166 -2.88 1.83 -13.54
C ASP A 166 -2.29 2.16 -14.93
N LEU A 167 -3.16 2.37 -15.91
CA LEU A 167 -2.74 2.71 -17.27
C LEU A 167 -2.12 4.11 -17.33
N THR A 168 -2.61 5.06 -16.53
CA THR A 168 -2.01 6.40 -16.42
C THR A 168 -0.62 6.32 -15.78
N ALA A 169 -0.45 5.53 -14.71
CA ALA A 169 0.86 5.31 -14.09
C ALA A 169 1.85 4.67 -15.07
N LYS A 170 1.39 3.71 -15.89
CA LYS A 170 2.20 3.08 -16.96
C LYS A 170 2.57 4.09 -18.04
N ARG A 171 1.62 4.91 -18.51
CA ARG A 171 1.87 6.00 -19.48
C ARG A 171 2.98 6.91 -18.99
N ASP A 172 2.88 7.38 -17.75
CA ASP A 172 3.87 8.30 -17.17
C ASP A 172 5.25 7.65 -16.99
N SER A 173 5.29 6.36 -16.67
CA SER A 173 6.55 5.60 -16.61
C SER A 173 7.22 5.48 -17.98
N VAL A 174 6.45 5.19 -19.03
CA VAL A 174 6.93 5.12 -20.42
C VAL A 174 7.45 6.49 -20.87
N LEU A 175 6.72 7.57 -20.59
CA LEU A 175 7.15 8.94 -20.91
C LEU A 175 8.45 9.33 -20.19
N ARG A 176 8.61 8.97 -18.92
CA ARG A 176 9.87 9.19 -18.18
C ARG A 176 11.03 8.41 -18.81
N THR A 177 10.77 7.18 -19.25
CA THR A 177 11.79 6.34 -19.91
C THR A 177 12.18 6.92 -21.26
N LEU A 178 11.21 7.40 -22.05
CA LEU A 178 11.45 8.10 -23.31
C LEU A 178 12.30 9.38 -23.10
N ALA A 179 11.98 10.18 -22.08
CA ALA A 179 12.79 11.36 -21.75
C ALA A 179 14.23 11.00 -21.34
N ALA A 180 14.42 9.91 -20.60
CA ALA A 180 15.75 9.41 -20.26
C ALA A 180 16.53 8.92 -21.49
N LEU A 181 15.85 8.23 -22.42
CA LEU A 181 16.45 7.80 -23.69
C LEU A 181 16.82 8.99 -24.58
N GLU A 182 15.97 10.02 -24.66
CA GLU A 182 16.29 11.25 -25.40
C GLU A 182 17.53 11.93 -24.83
N LYS A 183 17.64 12.02 -23.50
CA LYS A 183 18.83 12.55 -22.82
C LYS A 183 20.07 11.70 -23.12
N ALA A 184 19.95 10.38 -23.13
CA ALA A 184 21.05 9.47 -23.48
C ALA A 184 21.49 9.62 -24.95
N ASN A 185 20.54 9.84 -25.86
CA ASN A 185 20.79 10.09 -27.27
C ASN A 185 21.53 11.42 -27.48
N ARG A 186 21.09 12.50 -26.81
CA ARG A 186 21.79 13.80 -26.83
C ARG A 186 23.21 13.71 -26.27
N ALA A 187 23.47 12.82 -25.31
CA ALA A 187 24.81 12.58 -24.77
C ALA A 187 25.72 11.71 -25.68
N LEU A 188 25.17 11.18 -26.78
CA LEU A 188 25.93 10.45 -27.82
C LEU A 188 26.24 11.33 -29.04
N GLU A 189 25.48 12.41 -29.27
CA GLU A 189 25.79 13.43 -30.27
C GLU A 189 26.97 14.28 -29.78
N PRO A 190 28.15 14.26 -30.43
CA PRO A 190 29.19 15.23 -30.14
C PRO A 190 28.72 16.63 -30.58
N ALA A 191 28.86 17.62 -29.69
CA ALA A 191 28.56 19.03 -29.95
C ALA A 191 29.45 19.64 -31.04
#